data_AF-A0A4Z0F6E1-F1
#
_entry.id   AF-A0A4Z0F6E1-F1
#
_cell.length_a   1.000
_cell.length_b   1.000
_cell.length_c   1.000
_cell.angle_alpha   90.00
_cell.angle_beta   90.00
_cell.angle_gamma   90.00
#
_symmetry.space_group_name_H-M   'P 1'
#
loop_
_entity.id
_entity.type
_entity.pdbx_description
1 polymer ?
#
loop_
_entity_poly.entity_id
_entity_poly.type
_entity_poly.pdbx_seq_one_letter_code
_entity_poly.pdbx_strand_id
1 'polypeptide(L)'
;MTLNLATGRYFKVTLDANVTTLTFSNVPSGVDCTVDLKLVQDATGSRTFAWPASVKWANGYIPTVTATASNYDIFTLHTDDGGTTWSGFIGGQRFV
;
A
#
# COMPACT_ATOMS: atom_id res chain seq x y z
N MET A 1 -8.50 -4.25 4.80
CA MET A 1 -8.52 -2.86 5.28
C MET A 1 -8.98 -1.94 4.17
N THR A 2 -9.46 -0.75 4.53
CA THR A 2 -9.90 0.28 3.58
C THR A 2 -9.12 1.57 3.83
N LEU A 3 -8.51 2.13 2.78
CA LEU A 3 -7.90 3.47 2.83
C LEU A 3 -8.92 4.50 2.30
N ASN A 4 -9.19 5.53 3.09
CA ASN A 4 -10.13 6.58 2.74
C ASN A 4 -9.39 7.83 2.25
N LEU A 5 -9.40 8.08 0.95
CA LEU A 5 -8.65 9.18 0.33
C LEU A 5 -9.23 10.57 0.59
N ALA A 6 -10.40 10.64 1.26
CA ALA A 6 -10.94 11.89 1.80
C ALA A 6 -10.23 12.32 3.10
N THR A 7 -9.58 11.39 3.82
CA THR A 7 -8.90 11.71 5.10
C THR A 7 -7.41 12.03 4.93
N GLY A 8 -6.82 11.68 3.79
CA GLY A 8 -5.43 11.97 3.50
C GLY A 8 -4.90 11.20 2.30
N ARG A 9 -3.63 11.47 1.98
CA ARG A 9 -2.87 10.80 0.90
C ARG A 9 -1.61 10.10 1.37
N TYR A 10 -1.34 10.17 2.67
CA TYR A 10 -0.31 9.39 3.33
C TYR A 10 -0.99 8.53 4.40
N PHE A 11 -0.78 7.23 4.34
CA PHE A 11 -1.29 6.29 5.34
C PHE A 11 -0.13 5.54 5.98
N LYS A 12 0.00 5.69 7.30
CA LYS A 12 0.84 4.83 8.11
C LYS A 12 -0.02 3.72 8.68
N VAL A 13 0.30 2.48 8.34
CA VAL A 13 -0.42 1.29 8.79
C VAL A 13 0.54 0.39 9.55
N THR A 14 0.22 0.13 10.82
CA THR A 14 0.86 -0.95 11.57
C THR A 14 0.15 -2.25 11.22
N LEU A 15 0.91 -3.26 10.82
CA LEU A 15 0.45 -4.60 10.54
C LEU A 15 0.44 -5.38 11.86
N ASP A 16 -0.74 -5.50 12.46
CA ASP A 16 -1.02 -6.29 13.68
C ASP A 16 -1.64 -7.67 13.36
N ALA A 17 -2.09 -7.85 12.11
CA ALA A 17 -2.60 -9.09 11.56
C ALA A 17 -2.26 -9.19 10.05
N ASN A 18 -2.47 -10.38 9.48
CA ASN A 18 -2.33 -10.57 8.04
C ASN A 18 -3.39 -9.76 7.29
N VAL A 19 -2.96 -8.95 6.33
CA VAL A 19 -3.84 -8.16 5.49
C VAL A 19 -4.14 -8.97 4.24
N THR A 20 -5.35 -9.50 4.15
CA THR A 20 -5.81 -10.32 3.02
C THR A 20 -6.48 -9.51 1.92
N THR A 21 -6.85 -8.26 2.19
CA THR A 21 -7.49 -7.36 1.22
C THR A 21 -7.20 -5.91 1.55
N LEU A 22 -6.87 -5.12 0.52
CA LEU A 22 -6.78 -3.67 0.56
C LEU A 22 -7.80 -3.09 -0.42
N THR A 23 -8.63 -2.16 0.05
CA THR A 23 -9.55 -1.39 -0.80
C THR A 23 -9.29 0.11 -0.66
N PHE A 24 -9.55 0.86 -1.72
CA PHE A 24 -9.51 2.31 -1.73
C PHE A 24 -10.93 2.85 -1.77
N SER A 25 -11.20 3.90 -1.02
CA SER A 25 -12.50 4.57 -0.98
C SER A 25 -12.33 6.08 -1.13
N ASN A 26 -13.35 6.74 -1.68
CA ASN A 26 -13.33 8.17 -1.98
C ASN A 26 -12.14 8.58 -2.88
N VAL A 27 -11.83 7.74 -3.87
CA VAL A 27 -10.80 8.05 -4.87
C VAL A 27 -11.33 9.19 -5.75
N PRO A 28 -10.57 10.29 -5.93
CA PRO A 28 -10.96 11.36 -6.85
C PRO A 28 -11.17 10.81 -8.27
N SER A 29 -12.24 11.25 -8.93
CA SER A 29 -12.51 10.93 -10.32
C SER A 29 -12.16 12.11 -11.23
N GLY A 30 -11.75 11.82 -12.48
CA GLY A 30 -11.47 12.83 -13.49
C GLY A 30 -10.15 13.61 -13.30
N VAL A 31 -9.34 13.26 -12.30
CA VAL A 31 -8.00 13.79 -12.04
C VAL A 31 -7.07 12.66 -11.62
N ASP A 32 -5.77 12.87 -11.74
CA ASP A 32 -4.78 11.95 -11.21
C ASP A 32 -4.74 11.99 -9.67
N CYS A 33 -4.33 10.89 -9.06
CA CYS A 33 -4.25 10.74 -7.62
C CYS A 33 -3.09 9.84 -7.24
N THR A 34 -2.30 10.31 -6.28
CA THR A 34 -1.20 9.54 -5.68
C THR A 34 -1.45 9.34 -4.18
N VAL A 35 -1.09 8.17 -3.68
CA VAL A 35 -1.14 7.78 -2.27
C VAL A 35 0.17 7.14 -1.86
N ASP A 36 0.73 7.60 -0.74
CA ASP A 36 1.86 6.97 -0.08
C ASP A 36 1.39 6.08 1.07
N LEU A 37 1.91 4.86 1.12
CA LEU A 37 1.57 3.84 2.10
C LEU A 37 2.84 3.41 2.83
N LYS A 38 2.95 3.78 4.10
CA LYS A 38 3.98 3.25 5.01
C LYS A 38 3.42 2.06 5.76
N LEU A 39 3.94 0.88 5.47
CA LEU A 39 3.57 -0.37 6.14
C LEU A 39 4.62 -0.71 7.19
N VAL A 40 4.22 -0.82 8.45
CA VAL A 40 5.10 -1.07 9.59
C VAL A 40 4.73 -2.42 10.19
N GLN A 41 5.69 -3.34 10.32
CA GLN A 41 5.45 -4.58 11.08
C GLN A 41 5.24 -4.27 12.56
N ASP A 42 4.37 -5.03 13.22
CA ASP A 42 4.31 -5.01 14.68
C ASP A 42 5.64 -5.50 15.32
N ALA A 43 5.69 -5.52 16.65
CA ALA A 43 6.86 -5.97 17.40
C ALA A 43 7.15 -7.48 17.25
N THR A 44 6.25 -8.27 16.65
CA THR A 44 6.43 -9.70 16.39
C THR A 44 6.91 -9.96 14.96
N GLY A 45 6.46 -9.17 13.99
CA GLY A 45 6.73 -9.35 12.58
C GLY A 45 5.88 -10.45 11.94
N SER A 46 6.30 -10.87 10.73
CA SER A 46 5.70 -11.94 9.94
C SER A 46 4.24 -11.71 9.52
N ARG A 47 3.76 -10.46 9.51
CA ARG A 47 2.45 -10.13 8.92
C ARG A 47 2.54 -10.08 7.41
N THR A 48 1.67 -10.82 6.75
CA THR A 48 1.58 -10.82 5.29
C THR A 48 0.67 -9.69 4.80
N PHE A 49 0.92 -9.25 3.57
CA PHE A 49 0.12 -8.22 2.91
C PHE A 49 -0.19 -8.64 1.48
N ALA A 50 -1.49 -8.80 1.20
CA ALA A 50 -1.98 -9.10 -0.14
C ALA A 50 -2.32 -7.82 -0.89
N TRP A 51 -1.56 -7.54 -1.95
CA TRP A 51 -1.88 -6.46 -2.88
C TRP A 51 -3.13 -6.80 -3.71
N PRO A 52 -4.06 -5.86 -3.90
CA PRO A 52 -5.23 -6.09 -4.73
C PRO A 52 -4.80 -6.14 -6.20
N ALA A 53 -5.51 -6.91 -7.02
CA ALA A 53 -5.18 -7.10 -8.44
C ALA A 53 -5.26 -5.81 -9.28
N SER A 54 -5.92 -4.77 -8.77
CA SER A 54 -5.96 -3.43 -9.37
C SER A 54 -4.61 -2.71 -9.29
N VAL A 55 -3.75 -3.07 -8.33
CA VAL A 55 -2.38 -2.54 -8.24
C VAL A 55 -1.46 -3.32 -9.18
N LYS A 56 -0.93 -2.60 -10.17
CA LYS A 56 -0.01 -3.08 -11.20
C LYS A 56 1.39 -2.66 -10.84
N TRP A 57 2.31 -3.61 -10.90
CA TRP A 57 3.73 -3.39 -10.63
C TRP A 57 4.52 -3.51 -11.92
N ALA A 58 5.64 -2.79 -12.01
CA ALA A 58 6.53 -2.87 -13.17
C ALA A 58 6.91 -4.33 -13.48
N ASN A 59 6.79 -4.72 -14.74
CA ASN A 59 7.02 -6.09 -15.22
C ASN A 59 6.20 -7.19 -14.51
N GLY A 60 5.11 -6.82 -13.81
CA GLY A 60 4.29 -7.75 -13.04
C GLY A 60 4.93 -8.26 -11.74
N TYR A 61 6.07 -7.70 -11.32
CA TYR A 61 6.73 -8.10 -10.08
C TYR A 61 6.01 -7.53 -8.86
N ILE A 62 5.19 -8.34 -8.21
CA ILE A 62 4.50 -7.96 -6.98
C ILE A 62 5.50 -7.96 -5.81
N PRO A 63 5.77 -6.82 -5.15
CA PRO A 63 6.70 -6.76 -4.03
C PRO A 63 6.11 -7.47 -2.81
N THR A 64 6.97 -8.20 -2.11
CA THR A 64 6.67 -8.72 -0.77
C THR A 64 6.88 -7.62 0.26
N VAL A 65 6.02 -7.53 1.26
CA VAL A 65 6.21 -6.62 2.39
C VAL A 65 7.20 -7.25 3.38
N THR A 66 8.12 -6.44 3.90
CA THR A 66 9.11 -6.86 4.90
C THR A 66 8.43 -7.53 6.09
N ALA A 67 8.92 -8.70 6.48
CA ALA A 67 8.41 -9.50 7.60
C ALA A 67 9.16 -9.26 8.92
N THR A 68 10.28 -8.55 8.90
CA THR A 68 11.08 -8.28 10.11
C THR A 68 10.28 -7.42 11.09
N ALA A 69 10.21 -7.84 12.36
CA ALA A 69 9.54 -7.11 13.42
C ALA A 69 10.00 -5.64 13.47
N SER A 70 9.05 -4.72 13.69
CA SER A 70 9.25 -3.26 13.77
C SER A 70 9.80 -2.57 12.52
N ASN A 71 10.27 -3.30 11.51
CA ASN A 71 10.71 -2.70 10.26
C ASN A 71 9.52 -2.16 9.46
N TYR A 72 9.81 -1.25 8.52
CA TYR A 72 8.79 -0.70 7.63
C TYR A 72 9.23 -0.60 6.18
N ASP A 73 8.22 -0.56 5.32
CA ASP A 73 8.33 -0.31 3.88
C ASP A 73 7.51 0.93 3.51
N ILE A 74 7.88 1.58 2.41
CA ILE A 74 7.13 2.68 1.82
C ILE A 74 6.82 2.33 0.36
N PHE A 75 5.56 2.40 0.01
CA PHE A 75 5.06 2.24 -1.36
C PHE A 75 4.29 3.48 -1.78
N THR A 76 4.38 3.83 -3.05
CA THR A 76 3.59 4.89 -3.66
C THR A 76 2.67 4.24 -4.70
N LEU A 77 1.39 4.60 -4.67
CA LEU A 77 0.37 4.12 -5.59
C LEU A 77 -0.23 5.30 -6.33
N HIS A 78 -0.24 5.23 -7.66
CA HIS A 78 -0.75 6.29 -8.53
C HIS A 78 -1.91 5.77 -9.39
N THR A 79 -2.95 6.57 -9.59
CA THR A 79 -4.06 6.29 -10.49
C THR A 79 -4.44 7.56 -11.25
N ASP A 80 -4.85 7.40 -12.50
CA ASP A 80 -5.42 8.45 -13.37
C ASP A 80 -6.83 8.10 -13.86
N ASP A 81 -7.40 6.97 -13.40
CA ASP A 81 -8.67 6.40 -13.86
C ASP A 81 -9.70 6.24 -12.74
N GLY A 82 -9.59 7.06 -11.69
CA GLY A 82 -10.50 7.02 -10.54
C GLY A 82 -10.32 5.80 -9.65
N GLY A 83 -9.16 5.16 -9.68
CA GLY A 83 -8.80 4.01 -8.85
C GLY A 83 -9.21 2.65 -9.40
N THR A 84 -9.58 2.58 -10.68
CA THR A 84 -9.81 1.31 -11.39
C THR A 84 -8.51 0.53 -11.51
N THR A 85 -7.42 1.24 -11.86
CA THR A 85 -6.06 0.70 -11.87
C THR A 85 -5.11 1.61 -11.08
N TRP A 86 -4.09 1.00 -10.47
CA TRP A 86 -3.08 1.70 -9.70
C TRP A 86 -1.69 1.27 -10.17
N SER A 87 -0.84 2.20 -10.55
CA SER A 87 0.59 1.96 -10.74
C SER A 87 1.30 1.97 -9.39
N GLY A 88 1.93 0.85 -9.02
CA GLY A 88 2.66 0.69 -7.78
C GLY A 88 4.16 0.94 -7.96
N PHE A 89 4.72 1.72 -7.03
CA PHE A 89 6.15 2.04 -6.94
C PHE A 89 6.67 1.65 -5.56
N ILE A 90 7.88 1.08 -5.54
CA ILE A 90 8.59 0.78 -4.29
C ILE A 90 9.41 2.02 -3.93
N GLY A 91 8.98 2.75 -2.90
CA GLY A 91 9.72 3.91 -2.38
C GLY A 91 10.92 3.49 -1.53
N GLY A 92 10.83 2.35 -0.87
CA GLY A 92 11.93 1.70 -0.16
C GLY A 92 11.42 0.60 0.77
N GLN A 93 12.31 -0.32 1.16
CA GLN A 93 11.96 -1.46 2.00
C GLN A 93 13.01 -1.74 3.06
N ARG A 94 12.58 -2.43 4.13
CA ARG A 94 13.43 -2.88 5.24
C ARG A 94 14.09 -1.73 6.03
N PHE A 95 13.41 -0.60 6.15
CA PHE A 95 13.83 0.42 7.10
C PHE A 95 13.66 -0.08 8.53
N VAL A 96 14.51 0.43 9.45
CA VAL A 96 14.46 0.17 10.89
C VAL A 96 13.79 1.31 11.64
#